data_AF-A0A6L4Z4A9-F1
#
_entry.id   AF-A0A6L4Z4A9-F1
#
_cell.length_a   1.000
_cell.length_b   1.000
_cell.length_c   1.000
_cell.angle_alpha   90.00
_cell.angle_beta   90.00
_cell.angle_gamma   90.00
#
_symmetry.space_group_name_H-M   'P 1'
#
loop_
_entity.id
_entity.type
_entity.pdbx_description
1 polymer ?
#
loop_
_entity_poly.entity_id
_entity_poly.type
_entity_poly.pdbx_seq_one_letter_code
_entity_poly.pdbx_strand_id
1 'polypeptide(L)'
;MLKKTSSLSLVFKDEVMNRTDHDKLFKQLIQVFFLEFLELFFPEVLNYLDKDSIVFLDKEIFSDIASGERRELDLVAKARFLGKEA
;
A
#
# COMPACT_ATOMS: atom_id res chain seq x y z
N MET A 1 10.85 38.60 -43.89
CA MET A 1 11.81 37.86 -43.04
C MET A 1 11.02 36.98 -42.08
N LEU A 2 10.86 35.70 -42.42
CA LEU A 2 10.15 34.73 -41.59
C LEU A 2 11.03 34.32 -40.41
N LYS A 3 10.58 34.54 -39.17
CA LYS A 3 11.05 33.77 -38.01
C LYS A 3 9.91 32.87 -37.55
N LYS A 4 9.72 31.79 -38.30
CA LYS A 4 8.93 30.63 -37.90
C LYS A 4 9.86 29.73 -37.09
N THR A 5 9.85 29.87 -35.78
CA THR A 5 10.31 28.83 -34.88
C THR A 5 9.18 28.57 -33.92
N SER A 6 8.28 27.69 -34.37
CA SER A 6 7.33 27.00 -33.53
C SER A 6 8.13 26.32 -32.41
N SER A 7 8.19 26.96 -31.24
CA SER A 7 8.49 26.23 -30.02
C SER A 7 7.34 25.26 -29.85
N LEU A 8 7.60 23.97 -30.09
CA LEU A 8 6.79 22.93 -29.47
C LEU A 8 6.88 23.23 -27.96
N SER A 9 5.82 23.81 -27.42
CA SER A 9 5.49 23.62 -26.02
C SER A 9 5.28 22.12 -25.88
N LEU A 10 6.36 21.39 -25.56
CA LEU A 10 6.29 20.02 -25.14
C LEU A 10 5.54 20.08 -23.81
N VAL A 11 4.22 19.88 -23.90
CA VAL A 11 3.29 19.68 -22.80
C VAL A 11 3.65 18.34 -22.15
N PHE A 12 4.80 18.30 -21.52
CA PHE A 12 5.15 17.39 -20.45
C PHE A 12 5.77 18.28 -19.38
N LYS A 13 4.96 19.24 -18.93
CA LYS A 13 5.20 19.84 -17.63
C LYS A 13 4.89 18.69 -16.69
N ASP A 14 5.95 18.07 -16.19
CA ASP A 14 5.98 17.30 -14.96
C ASP A 14 5.01 17.93 -13.97
N GLU A 15 3.74 17.51 -14.03
CA GLU A 15 2.89 17.47 -12.86
C GLU A 15 3.58 16.46 -11.98
N VAL A 16 4.54 16.98 -11.21
CA VAL A 16 4.85 16.60 -9.84
C VAL A 16 4.24 15.24 -9.57
N MET A 17 5.02 14.14 -9.68
CA MET A 17 4.66 12.94 -8.93
C MET A 17 4.52 13.41 -7.49
N ASN A 18 3.28 13.63 -7.09
CA ASN A 18 2.95 14.20 -5.82
C ASN A 18 3.39 13.14 -4.81
N ARG A 19 3.96 13.52 -3.65
CA ARG A 19 4.32 12.52 -2.62
C ARG A 19 3.14 11.57 -2.31
N THR A 20 1.93 12.08 -2.51
CA THR A 20 0.65 11.38 -2.44
C THR A 20 0.48 10.23 -3.45
N ASP A 21 0.99 10.36 -4.67
CA ASP A 21 0.91 9.30 -5.69
C ASP A 21 1.91 8.19 -5.41
N HIS A 22 3.14 8.55 -5.00
CA HIS A 22 4.14 7.57 -4.59
C HIS A 22 3.69 6.75 -3.37
N ASP A 23 3.13 7.40 -2.35
CA ASP A 23 2.62 6.74 -1.16
C ASP A 23 1.47 5.78 -1.50
N LYS A 24 0.55 6.21 -2.37
CA LYS A 24 -0.54 5.35 -2.87
C LYS A 24 -0.01 4.16 -3.67
N LEU A 25 0.93 4.38 -4.59
CA LEU A 25 1.53 3.32 -5.40
C LEU A 25 2.32 2.33 -4.54
N PHE A 26 3.03 2.82 -3.52
CA PHE A 26 3.74 1.95 -2.58
C PHE A 26 2.78 1.10 -1.75
N LYS A 27 1.69 1.68 -1.25
CA LYS A 27 0.64 0.92 -0.54
C LYS A 27 0.02 -0.16 -1.44
N GLN A 28 -0.25 0.16 -2.70
CA GLN A 28 -0.73 -0.82 -3.68
C GLN A 28 0.29 -1.93 -3.93
N LEU A 29 1.58 -1.58 -4.04
CA LEU A 29 2.65 -2.56 -4.19
C LEU A 29 2.67 -3.54 -3.01
N ILE A 30 2.63 -3.04 -1.77
CA ILE A 30 2.61 -3.89 -0.58
C ILE A 30 1.33 -4.74 -0.53
N GLN A 31 0.17 -4.22 -0.95
CA GLN A 31 -1.07 -5.01 -1.00
C GLN A 31 -1.00 -6.17 -2.00
N VAL A 32 -0.41 -5.93 -3.18
CA VAL A 32 -0.30 -6.94 -4.23
C VAL A 32 0.77 -7.98 -3.91
N PHE A 33 1.91 -7.55 -3.39
CA PHE A 33 3.08 -8.40 -3.13
C PHE A 33 3.29 -8.67 -1.64
N PHE A 34 2.21 -8.74 -0.86
CA PHE A 34 2.31 -8.82 0.59
C PHE A 34 3.01 -10.10 1.06
N LEU A 35 2.69 -11.23 0.44
CA LEU A 35 3.28 -12.52 0.79
C LEU A 35 4.76 -12.58 0.43
N GLU A 36 5.11 -12.10 -0.76
CA GLU A 36 6.49 -11.99 -1.23
C GLU A 36 7.29 -11.02 -0.35
N PHE A 37 6.68 -9.93 0.08
CA PHE A 37 7.28 -9.01 1.05
C PHE A 37 7.56 -9.73 2.38
N LEU A 38 6.60 -10.47 2.92
CA LEU A 38 6.81 -11.25 4.15
C LEU A 38 7.88 -12.33 3.95
N GLU A 39 7.93 -12.99 2.80
CA GLU A 39 8.96 -13.98 2.50
C GLU A 39 10.36 -13.38 2.49
N LEU A 40 10.52 -12.18 1.90
CA LEU A 40 11.81 -11.52 1.77
C LEU A 40 12.31 -10.92 3.09
N PHE A 41 11.42 -10.34 3.90
CA PHE A 41 11.81 -9.56 5.08
C PHE A 41 11.48 -10.24 6.40
N PHE A 42 10.45 -11.09 6.45
CA PHE A 42 9.93 -11.71 7.67
C PHE A 42 9.55 -13.18 7.45
N PRO A 43 10.46 -14.03 6.93
CA PRO A 43 10.12 -15.39 6.51
C PRO A 43 9.53 -16.24 7.64
N GLU A 44 9.91 -15.97 8.89
CA GLU A 44 9.38 -16.67 10.07
C GLU A 44 7.87 -16.49 10.27
N VAL A 45 7.29 -15.37 9.81
CA VAL A 45 5.85 -15.11 9.89
C VAL A 45 5.07 -16.13 9.06
N LEU A 46 5.63 -16.54 7.92
CA LEU A 46 4.99 -17.50 7.02
C LEU A 46 4.87 -18.90 7.63
N ASN A 47 5.61 -19.21 8.70
CA ASN A 47 5.56 -20.51 9.37
C ASN A 47 4.25 -20.75 10.12
N TYR A 48 3.55 -19.67 10.49
CA TYR A 48 2.32 -19.75 11.29
C TYR A 48 1.14 -19.01 10.65
N LEU A 49 1.33 -18.41 9.48
CA LEU A 49 0.29 -17.64 8.78
C LEU A 49 -0.48 -18.53 7.80
N ASP A 50 -1.82 -18.51 7.88
CA ASP A 50 -2.67 -19.06 6.83
C ASP A 50 -2.71 -18.07 5.65
N LYS A 51 -1.93 -18.36 4.60
CA LYS A 51 -1.71 -17.45 3.46
C LYS A 51 -2.99 -17.11 2.71
N ASP A 52 -3.96 -18.03 2.69
CA ASP A 52 -5.23 -17.86 1.97
C ASP A 52 -6.27 -17.07 2.79
N SER A 53 -5.93 -16.71 4.03
CA SER A 53 -6.84 -15.98 4.94
C SER A 53 -6.62 -14.47 4.97
N ILE A 54 -5.65 -13.96 4.23
CA ILE A 54 -5.22 -12.57 4.30
C ILE A 54 -6.28 -11.66 3.67
N VAL A 55 -6.77 -10.69 4.45
CA VAL A 55 -7.72 -9.67 4.03
C VAL A 55 -7.25 -8.31 4.50
N PHE A 56 -7.09 -7.36 3.58
CA PHE A 56 -6.78 -5.97 3.93
C PHE A 56 -8.01 -5.27 4.49
N LEU A 57 -7.84 -4.57 5.60
CA LEU A 57 -8.90 -3.82 6.26
C LEU A 57 -8.85 -2.35 5.85
N ASP A 58 -10.04 -1.76 5.67
CA ASP A 58 -10.16 -0.32 5.47
C ASP A 58 -9.83 0.42 6.78
N LYS A 59 -9.28 1.63 6.65
CA LYS A 59 -8.90 2.51 7.74
C LYS A 59 -10.09 2.81 8.66
N GLU A 60 -11.30 2.93 8.09
CA GLU A 60 -12.54 3.22 8.83
C GLU A 60 -12.96 2.05 9.75
N ILE A 61 -12.62 0.80 9.40
CA ILE A 61 -13.02 -0.40 10.16
C ILE A 61 -12.12 -0.61 11.39
N PHE A 62 -10.87 -0.13 11.35
CA PHE A 62 -9.91 -0.30 12.44
C PHE A 62 -9.93 0.86 13.46
N SER A 63 -10.50 2.01 13.10
CA SER A 63 -10.55 3.20 13.96
C SER A 63 -11.41 3.06 15.22
N ASP A 64 -11.96 1.89 15.50
CA ASP A 64 -13.04 1.76 16.46
C ASP A 64 -12.69 0.89 17.70
N ILE A 65 -13.05 1.50 18.85
CA ILE A 65 -13.57 0.90 20.09
C ILE A 65 -12.64 0.72 21.32
N ALA A 66 -11.35 0.36 21.25
CA ALA A 66 -10.70 -0.20 22.46
C ALA A 66 -9.98 0.76 23.45
N SER A 67 -9.42 1.91 23.04
CA SER A 67 -8.47 2.63 23.94
C SER A 67 -8.50 4.17 23.89
N GLY A 68 -9.33 4.79 23.06
CA GLY A 68 -9.41 6.27 22.97
C GLY A 68 -8.20 6.95 22.32
N GLU A 69 -7.09 6.24 22.06
CA GLU A 69 -5.99 6.73 21.23
C GLU A 69 -6.23 6.38 19.75
N ARG A 70 -6.45 7.40 18.92
CA ARG A 70 -6.46 7.23 17.46
C ARG A 70 -5.02 7.05 16.97
N ARG A 71 -4.66 5.83 16.57
CA ARG A 71 -3.47 5.57 15.75
C ARG A 71 -3.94 5.29 14.34
N GLU A 72 -3.68 6.22 13.44
CA GLU A 72 -3.93 6.02 12.01
C GLU A 72 -2.82 5.12 11.46
N LEU A 73 -3.17 3.85 11.20
CA LEU A 73 -2.28 2.92 10.50
C LEU A 73 -2.49 3.06 9.00
N ASP A 74 -1.39 3.03 8.24
CA ASP A 74 -1.42 3.25 6.80
C ASP A 74 -1.87 2.04 5.98
N LEU A 75 -1.62 0.83 6.49
CA LEU A 75 -2.06 -0.44 5.91
C LEU A 75 -2.23 -1.47 7.03
N VAL A 76 -3.34 -2.21 7.03
CA VAL A 76 -3.61 -3.26 8.00
C VAL A 76 -4.13 -4.50 7.27
N ALA A 77 -3.56 -5.66 7.58
CA ALA A 77 -4.02 -6.95 7.10
C ALA A 77 -4.52 -7.79 8.27
N LYS A 78 -5.69 -8.40 8.10
CA LYS A 78 -6.23 -9.45 8.96
C LYS A 78 -5.89 -10.79 8.35
N ALA A 79 -5.42 -11.72 9.17
CA ALA A 79 -5.16 -13.10 8.75
C ALA A 79 -5.37 -14.06 9.92
N ARG A 80 -5.53 -15.34 9.61
CA ARG A 80 -5.59 -16.45 10.57
C ARG A 80 -4.20 -17.05 10.77
N PHE A 81 -4.05 -17.67 11.94
CA PHE A 81 -2.92 -18.54 12.21
C PHE A 81 -3.22 -19.95 11.71
N LEU A 82 -2.20 -20.65 11.20
CA LEU A 82 -2.30 -22.07 10.87
C LEU A 82 -2.71 -22.88 12.11
N GLY A 83 -3.68 -23.78 11.94
CA GLY A 83 -4.16 -24.65 13.01
C GLY A 83 -4.96 -23.96 14.11
N LYS A 84 -5.35 -22.69 13.95
CA LYS A 84 -6.36 -22.04 14.79
C LYS A 84 -7.64 -21.84 14.00
N GLU A 85 -8.67 -22.61 14.34
CA GLU A 85 -10.04 -22.30 13.92
C GLU A 85 -10.49 -20.99 14.58
N ALA A 86 -11.30 -20.22 13.85
CA ALA A 86 -11.74 -18.87 14.23
C ALA A 86 -12.67 -18.85 15.45
#